data_AF-K0T0R8-F1
#
_entry.id   AF-K0T0R8-F1
#
_cell.length_a   1.000
_cell.length_b   1.000
_cell.length_c   1.000
_cell.angle_alpha   90.00
_cell.angle_beta   90.00
_cell.angle_gamma   90.00
#
_symmetry.space_group_name_H-M   'P 1'
#
loop_
_entity.id
_entity.type
_entity.pdbx_description
1 polymer ?
#
loop_
_entity_poly.entity_id
_entity_poly.type
_entity_poly.pdbx_seq_one_letter_code
_entity_poly.pdbx_strand_id
1 'polypeptide(L)'
;GHPESRFMLGFHEYRNGNNEVATQHWMISTKMGFERSLNMIRDMFMKGLATKAQYAEALRGYQNALEETRSHQREEAKTIR
;
A
#
# COMPACT_ATOMS: atom_id res chain seq x y z
N GLY A 1 -4.98 7.02 -9.72
CA GLY A 1 -3.69 7.69 -9.41
C GLY A 1 -2.59 6.65 -9.42
N HIS A 2 -1.37 6.99 -9.85
CA HIS A 2 -0.28 6.00 -9.95
C HIS A 2 0.26 5.65 -8.55
N PRO A 3 0.28 4.37 -8.13
CA PRO A 3 0.76 3.97 -6.80
C PRO A 3 2.19 4.46 -6.49
N GLU A 4 3.03 4.56 -7.51
CA GLU A 4 4.41 5.02 -7.50
C GLU A 4 4.51 6.49 -7.08
N SER A 5 3.61 7.34 -7.54
CA SER A 5 3.59 8.75 -7.11
C SER A 5 3.32 8.87 -5.61
N ARG A 6 2.39 8.05 -5.08
CA ARG A 6 2.11 7.99 -3.64
C ARG A 6 3.28 7.40 -2.87
N PHE A 7 3.96 6.40 -3.41
CA PHE A 7 5.18 5.86 -2.83
C PHE A 7 6.26 6.94 -2.69
N MET A 8 6.48 7.74 -3.74
CA MET A 8 7.48 8.81 -3.74
C MET A 8 7.16 9.92 -2.75
N LEU A 9 5.89 10.30 -2.63
CA LEU A 9 5.46 11.25 -1.60
C LEU A 9 5.73 10.71 -0.20
N GLY A 10 5.39 9.44 0.07
CA GLY A 10 5.70 8.84 1.36
C GLY A 10 7.21 8.77 1.65
N PHE A 11 8.02 8.49 0.64
CA PHE A 11 9.47 8.50 0.77
C PHE A 11 10.04 9.90 1.05
N HIS A 12 9.50 10.93 0.40
CA HIS A 12 9.85 12.33 0.67
C HIS A 12 9.53 12.71 2.12
N GLU A 13 8.32 12.42 2.60
CA GLU A 13 7.91 12.72 3.97
C GLU A 13 8.75 11.95 5.00
N TYR A 14 9.08 10.68 4.73
CA TYR A 14 9.96 9.90 5.59
C TYR A 14 11.34 10.54 5.73
N ARG A 15 11.93 11.03 4.64
CA ARG A 15 13.22 11.73 4.65
C ARG A 15 13.19 13.04 5.43
N ASN A 16 12.03 13.68 5.51
CA ASN A 16 11.82 14.89 6.29
C ASN A 16 11.47 14.61 7.76
N GLY A 17 11.41 13.34 8.17
CA GLY A 17 11.05 12.92 9.53
C GLY A 17 9.54 12.86 9.78
N ASN A 18 8.72 13.15 8.76
CA ASN A 18 7.25 13.15 8.83
C ASN A 18 6.70 11.72 8.68
N ASN A 19 7.09 10.84 9.61
CA ASN A 19 6.79 9.41 9.62
C ASN A 19 5.28 9.07 9.52
N GLU A 20 4.44 9.84 10.20
CA GLU A 20 2.99 9.63 10.17
C GLU A 20 2.42 9.89 8.76
N VAL A 21 2.82 11.02 8.15
CA VAL A 21 2.40 11.40 6.78
C VAL A 21 2.96 10.41 5.75
N ALA A 22 4.21 9.96 5.93
CA ALA A 22 4.81 8.91 5.11
C ALA A 22 3.97 7.63 5.11
N THR A 23 3.54 7.19 6.29
CA THR A 23 2.71 6.00 6.48
C THR A 23 1.36 6.16 5.77
N GLN A 24 0.73 7.33 5.83
CA GLN A 24 -0.55 7.60 5.14
C GLN A 24 -0.40 7.50 3.61
N HIS A 25 0.66 8.07 3.04
CA HIS A 25 0.94 7.97 1.61
C HIS A 25 1.15 6.51 1.17
N TRP A 26 1.94 5.76 1.94
CA TRP A 26 2.17 4.34 1.66
C TRP A 26 0.91 3.49 1.87
N MET A 27 0.04 3.82 2.83
CA MET A 27 -1.23 3.11 3.02
C MET A 27 -2.11 3.18 1.77
N ILE A 28 -2.17 4.35 1.14
CA ILE A 28 -2.97 4.55 -0.07
C ILE A 28 -2.38 3.72 -1.22
N SER A 29 -1.08 3.78 -1.44
CA SER A 29 -0.41 2.98 -2.48
C SER A 29 -0.56 1.48 -2.24
N THR A 30 -0.46 1.04 -0.98
CA THR A 30 -0.65 -0.36 -0.58
C THR A 30 -2.06 -0.86 -0.88
N LYS A 31 -3.09 -0.04 -0.61
CA LYS A 31 -4.49 -0.32 -0.96
C LYS A 31 -4.75 -0.38 -2.48
N MET A 32 -3.77 -0.03 -3.30
CA MET A 32 -3.79 -0.22 -4.76
C MET A 32 -2.96 -1.42 -5.21
N GLY A 33 -2.51 -2.27 -4.28
CA GLY A 33 -1.72 -3.47 -4.59
C GLY A 33 -0.23 -3.19 -4.79
N PHE A 34 0.30 -2.06 -4.30
CA PHE A 34 1.73 -1.74 -4.46
C PHE A 34 2.59 -2.29 -3.32
N GLU A 35 3.30 -3.39 -3.59
CA GLU A 35 4.07 -4.14 -2.60
C GLU A 35 5.19 -3.31 -1.93
N ARG A 36 5.87 -2.43 -2.69
CA ARG A 36 6.97 -1.62 -2.13
C ARG A 36 6.48 -0.72 -1.01
N SER A 37 5.26 -0.19 -1.09
CA SER A 37 4.68 0.60 0.00
C SER A 37 4.37 -0.24 1.23
N LEU A 38 3.89 -1.48 1.06
CA LEU A 38 3.70 -2.41 2.17
C LEU A 38 5.02 -2.71 2.89
N ASN A 39 6.08 -2.95 2.12
CA ASN A 39 7.42 -3.19 2.67
C ASN A 39 7.93 -1.99 3.49
N MET A 40 7.69 -0.76 3.04
CA MET A 40 8.08 0.42 3.81
C MET A 40 7.29 0.55 5.13
N ILE A 41 5.99 0.26 5.13
CA ILE A 41 5.17 0.26 6.35
C ILE A 41 5.65 -0.83 7.32
N ARG A 42 6.00 -2.02 6.82
CA ARG A 42 6.62 -3.08 7.63
C ARG A 42 7.91 -2.60 8.28
N ASP A 43 8.79 -1.96 7.51
CA ASP A 43 10.08 -1.48 8.03
C ASP A 43 9.88 -0.40 9.10
N MET A 44 8.88 0.47 8.94
CA MET A 44 8.49 1.43 9.97
C MET A 44 7.96 0.76 11.23
N PHE A 45 7.12 -0.27 11.09
CA PHE A 45 6.63 -1.05 12.23
C PHE A 45 7.79 -1.72 12.99
N MET A 46 8.76 -2.31 12.28
CA MET A 46 9.94 -2.92 12.90
C MET A 46 10.83 -1.89 13.62
N LYS A 47 10.83 -0.63 13.17
CA LYS A 47 11.54 0.49 13.81
C LYS A 47 10.73 1.16 14.94
N GLY A 48 9.52 0.69 15.24
CA GLY A 48 8.62 1.30 16.23
C GLY A 48 8.01 2.64 15.79
N LEU A 49 8.11 2.98 14.50
CA LEU A 49 7.59 4.23 13.93
C LEU A 49 6.15 4.11 13.40
N ALA A 50 5.67 2.88 13.23
CA ALA A 50 4.28 2.58 12.90
C ALA A 50 3.71 1.57 13.89
N THR A 51 2.41 1.60 14.10
CA THR A 51 1.71 0.71 15.02
C THR A 51 1.42 -0.64 14.37
N LYS A 52 1.24 -1.68 15.19
CA LYS A 52 0.79 -3.01 14.74
C LYS A 52 -0.53 -2.93 13.97
N ALA A 53 -1.44 -2.04 14.39
CA ALA A 53 -2.72 -1.83 13.73
C ALA A 53 -2.56 -1.27 12.32
N GLN A 54 -1.68 -0.27 12.13
CA GLN A 54 -1.37 0.28 10.82
C GLN A 54 -0.77 -0.77 9.87
N TYR A 55 0.16 -1.59 10.36
CA TYR A 55 0.74 -2.66 9.54
C TYR A 55 -0.30 -3.74 9.18
N ALA A 56 -1.16 -4.14 10.12
CA ALA A 56 -2.23 -5.09 9.85
C ALA A 56 -3.25 -4.54 8.85
N GLU A 57 -3.59 -3.26 8.94
CA GLU A 57 -4.46 -2.60 7.97
C GLU A 57 -3.82 -2.56 6.57
N ALA A 58 -2.52 -2.25 6.50
CA ALA A 58 -1.76 -2.25 5.24
C ALA A 58 -1.81 -3.63 4.57
N LEU A 59 -1.53 -4.69 5.32
CA LEU A 59 -1.57 -6.07 4.83
C LEU A 59 -2.96 -6.43 4.28
N ARG A 60 -4.01 -6.11 5.03
CA ARG A 60 -5.39 -6.38 4.59
C ARG A 60 -5.74 -5.59 3.31
N GLY A 61 -5.36 -4.31 3.26
CA GLY A 61 -5.58 -3.47 2.07
C GLY A 61 -4.88 -4.01 0.83
N TYR A 62 -3.65 -4.50 0.98
CA TYR A 62 -2.89 -5.14 -0.10
C TYR A 62 -3.56 -6.42 -0.60
N GLN A 63 -3.98 -7.30 0.31
CA GLN A 63 -4.64 -8.55 -0.03
C GLN A 63 -5.95 -8.31 -0.79
N ASN A 64 -6.78 -7.38 -0.31
CA ASN A 64 -8.01 -7.00 -0.99
C ASN A 64 -7.74 -6.50 -2.42
N ALA A 65 -6.73 -5.65 -2.62
CA ALA A 65 -6.38 -5.14 -3.95
C ALA A 65 -5.96 -6.27 -4.91
N LEU A 66 -5.23 -7.28 -4.42
CA LEU A 66 -4.86 -8.45 -5.21
C LEU A 66 -6.09 -9.30 -5.58
N GLU A 67 -7.02 -9.49 -4.64
CA GLU A 67 -8.26 -10.23 -4.88
C GLU A 67 -9.16 -9.52 -5.90
N GLU A 68 -9.33 -8.20 -5.78
CA GLU A 68 -10.09 -7.37 -6.71
C GLU A 68 -9.52 -7.46 -8.13
N THR A 69 -8.19 -7.35 -8.27
CA THR A 69 -7.50 -7.45 -9.57
C THR A 69 -7.74 -8.81 -10.24
N ARG A 70 -7.65 -9.91 -9.46
CA ARG A 70 -7.94 -11.26 -9.97
C ARG A 70 -9.41 -11.43 -10.36
N SER A 71 -10.32 -10.84 -9.58
CA SER A 71 -11.75 -10.91 -9.89
C SER A 71 -12.07 -10.16 -11.18
N HIS A 72 -11.47 -8.98 -11.38
CA HIS A 72 -11.66 -8.19 -12.60
C HIS A 72 -11.23 -8.97 -13.85
N GLN A 73 -10.01 -9.54 -13.83
CA GLN A 73 -9.50 -10.38 -14.91
C GLN A 73 -10.43 -11.57 -15.23
N ARG A 74 -11.01 -12.19 -14.19
CA ARG A 74 -11.95 -13.32 -14.38
C ARG A 74 -13.25 -12.88 -15.04
N GLU A 75 -13.81 -11.73 -14.64
CA GLU A 75 -15.05 -11.23 -15.25
C GLU A 75 -14.82 -10.75 -16.69
N GLU A 76 -13.69 -10.08 -16.97
CA GLU A 76 -13.29 -9.70 -18.34
C GLU A 76 -13.13 -10.94 -19.25
N ALA A 77 -12.55 -12.02 -18.75
CA ALA A 77 -12.43 -13.26 -19.53
C ALA A 77 -13.79 -13.90 -19.88
N LYS A 78 -14.85 -13.65 -19.08
CA LYS A 78 -16.21 -14.14 -19.37
C LYS A 78 -16.94 -13.27 -20.39
N THR A 79 -16.60 -11.98 -20.49
CA THR A 79 -17.27 -11.03 -21.40
C THR A 79 -16.70 -11.04 -22.82
N ILE A 80 -15.52 -11.65 -23.05
CA ILE A 80 -14.90 -11.82 -24.39
C ILE A 80 -15.49 -13.04 -25.15
N ARG A 81 -16.74 -13.43 -24.89
CA ARG A 81 -17.41 -14.56 -25.57
C ARG A 81 -18.59 -14.09 -26.38
#